data_AF-A0A944FWM4-F1
#
_entry.id   AF-A0A944FWM4-F1
#
_cell.length_a   1.000
_cell.length_b   1.000
_cell.length_c   1.000
_cell.angle_alpha   90.00
_cell.angle_beta   90.00
_cell.angle_gamma   90.00
#
_symmetry.space_group_name_H-M   'P 1'
#
loop_
_entity.id
_entity.type
_entity.pdbx_description
1 polymer ?
#
loop_
_entity_poly.entity_id
_entity_poly.type
_entity_poly.pdbx_seq_one_letter_code
_entity_poly.pdbx_strand_id
1 'polypeptide(L)'
;MNTIIVGESVSWNFINTINLVITVVLLIPDLIHLIRNKKKGLIAKIPPISLAVCLMRFVCSALMLICVTDFGFKFASTNLFVAYLFLVLIAAIAYYLIYMFNLLHKNILFLMALGIILSVLYIVGGALLSYWPLIAAGVVYLVLKVICIHKVKRAV
;
A
#
# COMPACT_ATOMS: atom_id res chain seq x y z
N MET A 1 18.55 10.52 25.41
CA MET A 1 17.92 9.89 24.22
C MET A 1 18.85 10.16 23.05
N ASN A 2 19.73 9.23 22.73
CA ASN A 2 20.75 9.43 21.70
C ASN A 2 20.14 9.11 20.34
N THR A 3 19.76 10.16 19.60
CA THR A 3 19.49 10.04 18.17
C THR A 3 20.81 9.68 17.48
N ILE A 4 21.01 8.41 17.20
CA ILE A 4 22.15 7.93 16.42
C ILE A 4 21.96 8.46 14.99
N ILE A 5 22.78 9.44 14.63
CA ILE A 5 23.04 9.78 13.23
C ILE A 5 23.77 8.56 12.68
N VAL A 6 23.09 7.82 11.81
CA VAL A 6 23.66 6.65 11.13
C VAL A 6 24.95 7.10 10.44
N GLY A 7 26.08 6.60 10.94
CA GLY A 7 27.38 6.77 10.34
C GLY A 7 27.40 6.13 8.95
N GLU A 8 28.02 6.85 8.01
CA GLU A 8 28.32 6.45 6.62
C GLU A 8 27.11 6.16 5.72
N SER A 9 26.45 7.26 5.34
CA SER A 9 25.98 7.59 3.98
C SER A 9 25.06 6.63 3.22
N VAL A 10 24.11 5.97 3.89
CA VAL A 10 22.82 5.76 3.18
C VAL A 10 22.18 7.13 3.05
N SER A 11 22.45 7.82 1.94
CA SER A 11 21.85 9.13 1.67
C SER A 11 20.34 9.03 1.83
N TRP A 12 19.70 10.04 2.44
CA TRP A 12 18.24 10.09 2.56
C TRP A 12 17.55 9.92 1.19
N ASN A 13 18.22 10.35 0.13
CA ASN A 13 17.84 10.10 -1.26
C ASN A 13 17.67 8.60 -1.57
N PHE A 14 18.51 7.71 -1.04
CA PHE A 14 18.44 6.27 -1.27
C PHE A 14 17.22 5.63 -0.61
N ILE A 15 16.92 5.98 0.65
CA ILE A 15 15.73 5.49 1.36
C ILE A 15 14.46 5.96 0.64
N ASN A 16 14.45 7.23 0.25
CA ASN A 16 13.34 7.81 -0.50
C ASN A 16 13.17 7.14 -1.87
N THR A 17 14.27 6.85 -2.56
CA THR A 17 14.25 6.13 -3.85
C THR A 17 13.69 4.71 -3.68
N ILE A 18 14.12 3.97 -2.65
CA ILE A 18 13.61 2.63 -2.37
C ILE A 18 12.10 2.66 -2.13
N ASN A 19 11.61 3.55 -1.27
CA ASN A 19 10.18 3.66 -0.99
C ASN A 19 9.36 4.14 -2.18
N LEU A 20 9.92 5.01 -3.02
CA LEU A 20 9.33 5.40 -4.29
C LEU A 20 9.19 4.19 -5.23
N VAL A 21 10.26 3.41 -5.39
CA VAL A 21 10.24 2.19 -6.21
C VAL A 21 9.19 1.21 -5.70
N ILE A 22 9.16 0.93 -4.39
CA ILE A 22 8.15 0.07 -3.77
C ILE A 22 6.74 0.60 -4.04
N THR A 23 6.51 1.89 -3.86
CA THR A 23 5.19 2.50 -4.02
C THR A 23 4.71 2.38 -5.46
N VAL A 24 5.59 2.68 -6.42
CA VAL A 24 5.31 2.51 -7.85
C VAL A 24 5.02 1.04 -8.15
N VAL A 25 5.85 0.13 -7.68
CA VAL A 25 5.67 -1.33 -7.84
C VAL A 25 4.32 -1.76 -7.27
N LEU A 26 3.94 -1.31 -6.08
CA LEU A 26 2.64 -1.66 -5.51
C LEU A 26 1.49 -1.09 -6.34
N LEU A 27 1.61 0.05 -7.02
CA LEU A 27 0.54 0.64 -7.84
C LEU A 27 0.35 -0.01 -9.23
N ILE A 28 1.34 -0.73 -9.75
CA ILE A 28 1.28 -1.34 -11.10
C ILE A 28 0.03 -2.22 -11.31
N PRO A 29 -0.33 -3.14 -10.39
CA PRO A 29 -1.46 -4.05 -10.60
C PRO A 29 -2.81 -3.34 -10.76
N ASP A 30 -2.97 -2.18 -10.11
CA ASP A 30 -4.16 -1.34 -10.25
C ASP A 30 -4.19 -0.59 -11.58
N LEU A 31 -3.04 -0.10 -12.04
CA LEU A 31 -2.92 0.54 -13.35
C LEU A 31 -3.30 -0.45 -14.46
N ILE A 32 -2.83 -1.70 -14.35
CA ILE A 32 -3.17 -2.80 -15.28
C ILE A 32 -4.69 -3.07 -15.26
N HIS A 33 -5.30 -3.15 -14.07
CA HIS A 33 -6.75 -3.34 -13.94
C HIS A 33 -7.56 -2.20 -14.55
N LEU A 34 -7.15 -0.95 -14.31
CA LEU A 34 -7.81 0.23 -14.85
C LEU A 34 -7.75 0.25 -16.39
N ILE A 35 -6.58 -0.01 -16.98
CA ILE A 35 -6.39 -0.08 -18.43
C ILE A 35 -7.23 -1.20 -19.04
N ARG A 36 -7.27 -2.39 -18.43
CA ARG A 36 -8.09 -3.52 -18.88
C ARG A 36 -9.59 -3.21 -18.86
N ASN A 37 -10.07 -2.56 -17.81
CA ASN A 37 -11.49 -2.18 -17.70
C ASN A 37 -11.86 -1.03 -18.65
N LYS A 38 -10.93 -0.10 -18.92
CA LYS A 38 -11.06 0.94 -19.95
C LYS A 38 -11.30 0.33 -21.33
N LYS A 39 -10.47 -0.63 -21.74
CA LYS A 39 -10.60 -1.32 -23.04
C LYS A 39 -11.94 -2.05 -23.21
N LYS A 40 -12.58 -2.45 -22.11
CA LYS A 40 -13.89 -3.13 -22.11
C LYS A 40 -15.09 -2.18 -22.04
N GLY A 41 -14.88 -0.86 -22.02
CA GLY A 41 -15.96 0.14 -21.88
C GLY A 41 -16.65 0.14 -20.51
N LEU A 42 -16.08 -0.52 -19.49
CA LEU A 42 -16.71 -0.74 -18.18
C LEU A 42 -16.49 0.41 -17.18
N ILE A 43 -15.78 1.48 -17.56
CA ILE A 43 -15.45 2.59 -16.64
C ILE A 43 -16.70 3.26 -16.08
N ALA A 44 -17.76 3.40 -16.88
CA ALA A 44 -19.01 4.04 -16.46
C ALA A 44 -19.81 3.24 -15.42
N LYS A 45 -19.46 1.97 -15.16
CA LYS A 45 -20.14 1.09 -14.19
C LYS A 45 -19.39 0.95 -12.85
N ILE A 46 -18.29 1.68 -12.64
CA ILE A 46 -17.52 1.55 -11.40
C ILE A 46 -18.33 2.16 -10.24
N PRO A 47 -18.69 1.37 -9.21
CA PRO A 47 -19.45 1.91 -8.09
C PRO A 47 -18.58 2.91 -7.30
N PRO A 48 -19.18 3.94 -6.69
CA PRO A 48 -18.45 5.01 -6.00
C PRO A 48 -17.55 4.47 -4.88
N ILE A 49 -17.94 3.37 -4.24
CA ILE A 49 -17.12 2.72 -3.20
C ILE A 49 -15.80 2.16 -3.74
N SER A 50 -15.77 1.65 -4.97
CA SER A 50 -14.54 1.15 -5.61
C SER A 50 -13.61 2.30 -5.99
N LEU A 51 -14.18 3.45 -6.39
CA LEU A 51 -13.41 4.68 -6.62
C LEU A 51 -12.80 5.18 -5.31
N ALA A 52 -13.57 5.19 -4.22
CA ALA A 52 -13.08 5.58 -2.90
C ALA A 52 -11.93 4.68 -2.41
N VAL A 53 -12.03 3.37 -2.60
CA VAL A 53 -10.93 2.42 -2.29
C VAL A 53 -9.67 2.72 -3.12
N CYS A 54 -9.84 3.04 -4.40
CA CYS A 54 -8.73 3.40 -5.30
C CYS A 54 -8.06 4.70 -4.84
N LEU A 55 -8.83 5.76 -4.61
CA LEU A 55 -8.34 7.05 -4.11
C LEU A 55 -7.62 6.88 -2.78
N MET A 56 -8.21 6.14 -1.84
CA MET A 56 -7.61 5.93 -0.53
C MET A 56 -6.29 5.18 -0.61
N ARG A 57 -6.14 4.25 -1.56
CA ARG A 57 -4.84 3.59 -1.81
C ARG A 57 -3.79 4.56 -2.33
N PHE A 58 -4.16 5.46 -3.25
CA PHE A 58 -3.25 6.52 -3.69
C PHE A 58 -2.86 7.43 -2.53
N VAL A 59 -3.80 7.77 -1.64
CA VAL A 59 -3.51 8.54 -0.43
C VAL A 59 -2.53 7.80 0.48
N CYS A 60 -2.77 6.53 0.81
CA CYS A 60 -1.82 5.75 1.63
C CYS A 60 -0.44 5.64 0.98
N SER A 61 -0.40 5.44 -0.33
CA SER A 61 0.84 5.36 -1.12
C SER A 61 1.59 6.69 -1.14
N ALA A 62 0.89 7.80 -1.30
CA ALA A 62 1.48 9.13 -1.25
C ALA A 62 1.97 9.49 0.15
N LEU A 63 1.22 9.13 1.20
CA LEU A 63 1.65 9.33 2.59
C LEU A 63 2.91 8.52 2.89
N MET A 64 2.98 7.26 2.45
CA MET A 64 4.17 6.43 2.59
C MET A 64 5.40 7.05 1.91
N LEU A 65 5.22 7.77 0.80
CA LEU A 65 6.27 8.52 0.12
C LEU A 65 6.66 9.81 0.87
N ILE A 66 5.68 10.62 1.26
CA ILE A 66 5.88 11.93 1.92
C ILE A 66 6.54 11.79 3.29
N CYS A 67 6.28 10.70 4.02
CA CYS A 67 6.97 10.41 5.28
C CYS A 67 8.50 10.39 5.15
N VAL A 68 9.01 10.08 3.97
CA VAL A 68 10.41 9.71 3.76
C VAL A 68 11.20 10.86 3.11
N THR A 69 10.53 11.73 2.36
CA THR A 69 11.17 12.83 1.63
C THR A 69 11.71 13.93 2.53
N ASP A 70 10.89 14.57 3.38
CA ASP A 70 11.31 15.89 3.93
C ASP A 70 10.75 16.28 5.31
N PHE A 71 9.84 15.50 5.91
CA PHE A 71 9.16 15.92 7.15
C PHE A 71 9.81 15.47 8.46
N GLY A 72 11.05 14.95 8.43
CA GLY A 72 11.79 14.62 9.65
C GLY A 72 11.31 13.38 10.41
N PHE A 73 10.47 12.54 9.80
CA PHE A 73 10.12 11.23 10.35
C PHE A 73 11.32 10.28 10.21
N LYS A 74 11.92 9.96 11.35
CA LYS A 74 13.12 9.13 11.43
C LYS A 74 12.74 7.80 12.06
N PHE A 75 13.29 6.72 11.51
CA PHE A 75 13.29 5.45 12.22
C PHE A 75 14.02 5.62 13.55
N ALA A 76 13.41 5.16 14.64
CA ALA A 76 14.01 5.28 15.97
C ALA A 76 15.30 4.43 16.12
N SER A 77 15.52 3.46 15.22
CA SER A 77 16.75 2.67 15.15
C SER A 77 16.97 2.06 13.76
N THR A 78 18.22 1.68 13.45
CA THR A 78 18.58 0.92 12.24
C THR A 78 17.83 -0.42 12.17
N ASN A 79 17.60 -1.07 13.31
CA ASN A 79 16.86 -2.33 13.38
C ASN A 79 15.41 -2.17 12.89
N LEU A 80 14.75 -1.06 13.26
CA LEU A 80 13.38 -0.77 12.81
C LEU A 80 13.33 -0.45 11.32
N PHE A 81 14.35 0.21 10.78
CA PHE A 81 14.47 0.44 9.35
C PHE A 81 14.65 -0.86 8.56
N VAL A 82 15.55 -1.75 9.00
CA VAL A 82 15.74 -3.06 8.37
C VAL A 82 14.47 -3.90 8.48
N ALA A 83 13.80 -3.91 9.63
CA ALA A 83 12.52 -4.59 9.82
C ALA A 83 11.44 -4.06 8.87
N TYR A 84 11.39 -2.74 8.67
CA TYR A 84 10.49 -2.11 7.69
C TYR A 84 10.78 -2.57 6.25
N LEU A 85 12.04 -2.63 5.84
CA LEU A 85 12.40 -3.14 4.51
C LEU A 85 11.98 -4.59 4.31
N PHE A 86 12.20 -5.47 5.30
CA PHE A 86 11.72 -6.85 5.25
C PHE A 86 10.20 -6.95 5.18
N LEU A 87 9.50 -6.17 6.00
CA LEU A 87 8.03 -6.12 5.99
C LEU A 87 7.52 -5.74 4.60
N VAL A 88 8.09 -4.69 4.00
CA VAL A 88 7.72 -4.22 2.68
C VAL A 88 8.01 -5.28 1.61
N LEU A 89 9.20 -5.90 1.65
CA LEU A 89 9.59 -6.92 0.69
C LEU A 89 8.65 -8.14 0.76
N ILE A 90 8.39 -8.65 1.96
CA ILE A 90 7.49 -9.79 2.18
C ILE A 90 6.07 -9.43 1.73
N ALA A 91 5.57 -8.25 2.10
CA ALA A 91 4.24 -7.80 1.69
C ALA A 91 4.13 -7.64 0.18
N ALA A 92 5.15 -7.09 -0.50
CA ALA A 92 5.17 -6.94 -1.95
C ALA A 92 5.16 -8.30 -2.65
N ILE A 93 6.00 -9.25 -2.22
CA ILE A 93 6.03 -10.61 -2.78
C ILE A 93 4.67 -11.29 -2.60
N ALA A 94 4.12 -11.28 -1.38
CA ALA A 94 2.82 -11.89 -1.08
C ALA A 94 1.70 -11.23 -1.90
N TYR A 95 1.71 -9.90 -1.99
CA TYR A 95 0.75 -9.12 -2.78
C TYR A 95 0.77 -9.52 -4.26
N TYR A 96 1.95 -9.61 -4.87
CA TYR A 96 2.09 -9.98 -6.28
C TYR A 96 1.72 -11.43 -6.56
N LEU A 97 2.08 -12.36 -5.68
CA LEU A 97 1.66 -13.76 -5.81
C LEU A 97 0.14 -13.87 -5.78
N ILE A 98 -0.51 -13.27 -4.79
CA ILE A 98 -1.98 -13.30 -4.67
C ILE A 98 -2.64 -12.57 -5.84
N TYR A 99 -2.05 -11.49 -6.33
CA TYR A 99 -2.53 -10.79 -7.52
C TYR A 99 -2.55 -11.72 -8.74
N MET A 100 -1.46 -12.45 -8.99
CA MET A 100 -1.37 -13.41 -10.10
C MET A 100 -2.42 -14.52 -9.97
N PHE A 101 -2.61 -15.09 -8.78
CA PHE A 101 -3.67 -16.07 -8.53
C PHE A 101 -5.08 -15.49 -8.74
N ASN A 102 -5.30 -14.24 -8.33
CA ASN A 102 -6.57 -13.55 -8.51
C ASN A 102 -6.89 -13.31 -10.00
N LEU A 103 -5.88 -13.06 -10.84
CA LEU A 103 -6.06 -12.95 -12.28
C LEU A 103 -6.54 -14.26 -12.93
N LEU A 104 -6.10 -15.39 -12.40
CA LEU A 104 -6.44 -16.73 -12.91
C LEU A 104 -7.82 -17.19 -12.43
N HIS A 105 -8.08 -17.11 -11.13
CA HIS A 105 -9.27 -17.71 -10.51
C HIS A 105 -10.43 -16.72 -10.27
N LYS A 106 -10.18 -15.40 -10.29
CA LYS A 106 -11.18 -14.34 -10.04
C LYS A 106 -12.02 -14.56 -8.77
N ASN A 107 -11.40 -15.04 -7.70
CA ASN A 107 -12.10 -15.32 -6.44
C ASN A 107 -12.13 -14.07 -5.54
N ILE A 108 -13.30 -13.80 -4.94
CA ILE A 108 -13.51 -12.71 -3.98
C ILE A 108 -12.56 -12.81 -2.79
N LEU A 109 -12.22 -14.03 -2.34
CA LEU A 109 -11.29 -14.25 -1.23
C LEU A 109 -9.89 -13.69 -1.51
N PHE A 110 -9.37 -13.91 -2.73
CA PHE A 110 -8.07 -13.36 -3.12
C PHE A 110 -8.11 -11.83 -3.22
N LEU A 111 -9.23 -11.26 -3.68
CA LEU A 111 -9.44 -9.81 -3.71
C LEU A 111 -9.45 -9.17 -2.30
N MET A 112 -9.95 -9.92 -1.32
CA MET A 112 -9.95 -9.53 0.10
C MET A 112 -8.54 -9.60 0.68
N ALA A 113 -7.85 -10.73 0.49
CA ALA A 113 -6.48 -10.92 0.94
C ALA A 113 -5.54 -9.81 0.42
N LEU A 114 -5.70 -9.44 -0.87
CA LEU A 114 -4.92 -8.37 -1.50
C LEU A 114 -5.04 -7.03 -0.76
N GLY A 115 -6.25 -6.69 -0.32
CA GLY A 115 -6.52 -5.46 0.41
C GLY A 115 -6.05 -5.49 1.86
N ILE A 116 -6.17 -6.64 2.52
CA ILE A 116 -5.69 -6.83 3.90
C ILE A 116 -4.18 -6.66 3.96
N ILE A 117 -3.43 -7.32 3.05
CA ILE A 117 -1.96 -7.22 3.01
C ILE A 117 -1.52 -5.77 2.86
N LEU A 118 -2.15 -5.02 1.96
CA LEU A 118 -1.82 -3.62 1.73
C LEU A 118 -2.16 -2.75 2.94
N SER A 119 -3.30 -2.99 3.61
CA SER A 119 -3.66 -2.27 4.83
C SER A 119 -2.67 -2.55 5.97
N VAL A 120 -2.31 -3.81 6.19
CA VAL A 120 -1.32 -4.21 7.20
C VAL A 120 0.01 -3.53 6.91
N LEU A 121 0.44 -3.48 5.65
CA LEU A 121 1.65 -2.78 5.25
C LEU A 121 1.59 -1.29 5.62
N TYR A 122 0.48 -0.60 5.36
CA TYR A 122 0.34 0.82 5.72
C TYR A 122 0.28 1.06 7.23
N ILE A 123 -0.46 0.23 7.97
CA ILE A 123 -0.61 0.37 9.42
C ILE A 123 0.72 0.08 10.14
N VAL A 124 1.33 -1.07 9.85
CA VAL A 124 2.59 -1.47 10.49
C VAL A 124 3.73 -0.58 9.99
N GLY A 125 3.76 -0.23 8.70
CA GLY A 125 4.71 0.72 8.16
C GLY A 125 4.61 2.09 8.84
N GLY A 126 3.40 2.62 8.99
CA GLY A 126 3.14 3.86 9.72
C GLY A 126 3.55 3.79 11.19
N ALA A 127 3.32 2.66 11.86
CA ALA A 127 3.77 2.45 13.24
C ALA A 127 5.30 2.45 13.36
N LEU A 128 6.01 1.76 12.46
CA LEU A 128 7.48 1.74 12.42
C LEU A 128 8.08 3.13 12.13
N LEU A 129 7.39 3.93 11.32
CA LEU A 129 7.73 5.32 10.99
C LEU A 129 7.26 6.33 12.05
N SER A 130 6.51 5.90 13.07
CA SER A 130 5.81 6.76 14.04
C SER A 130 4.93 7.83 13.37
N TYR A 131 4.33 7.50 12.23
CA TYR A 131 3.54 8.41 11.41
C TYR A 131 2.05 8.08 11.46
N TRP A 132 1.37 8.73 12.40
CA TRP A 132 -0.06 8.59 12.67
C TRP A 132 -0.97 8.77 11.44
N PRO A 133 -0.73 9.72 10.52
CA PRO A 133 -1.61 9.88 9.36
C PRO A 133 -1.64 8.64 8.45
N LEU A 134 -0.52 7.92 8.27
CA LEU A 134 -0.49 6.68 7.47
C LEU A 134 -1.21 5.53 8.19
N ILE A 135 -1.13 5.48 9.52
CA ILE A 135 -1.89 4.51 10.32
C ILE A 135 -3.39 4.75 10.14
N ALA A 136 -3.84 5.98 10.35
CA ALA A 136 -5.24 6.36 10.20
C ALA A 136 -5.74 6.08 8.77
N ALA A 137 -4.94 6.45 7.77
CA ALA A 137 -5.24 6.17 6.38
C ALA A 137 -5.33 4.66 6.07
N GLY A 138 -4.41 3.86 6.61
CA GLY A 138 -4.39 2.41 6.47
C GLY A 138 -5.63 1.71 7.07
N VAL A 139 -6.11 2.22 8.21
CA VAL A 139 -7.36 1.73 8.84
C VAL A 139 -8.58 2.11 8.00
N VAL A 140 -8.68 3.36 7.56
CA VAL A 140 -9.78 3.81 6.68
C VAL A 140 -9.80 3.01 5.39
N TYR A 141 -8.63 2.75 4.80
CA TYR A 141 -8.50 1.90 3.61
C TYR A 141 -9.05 0.49 3.86
N LEU A 142 -8.74 -0.13 5.00
CA LEU A 142 -9.25 -1.45 5.37
C LEU A 142 -10.78 -1.47 5.42
N VAL A 143 -11.37 -0.49 6.12
CA VAL A 143 -12.83 -0.38 6.27
C VAL A 143 -13.49 -0.21 4.91
N LEU A 144 -12.99 0.71 4.08
CA LEU A 144 -13.51 0.93 2.73
C LEU A 144 -13.41 -0.34 1.87
N LYS A 145 -12.30 -1.08 1.98
CA LYS A 145 -12.08 -2.31 1.23
C LYS A 145 -13.07 -3.41 1.62
N VAL A 146 -13.31 -3.61 2.91
CA VAL A 146 -14.28 -4.58 3.41
C VAL A 146 -15.70 -4.22 2.95
N ILE A 147 -16.09 -2.94 3.06
CA ILE A 147 -17.40 -2.46 2.58
C ILE A 147 -17.54 -2.67 1.07
N CYS A 148 -16.49 -2.36 0.30
CA CYS A 148 -16.48 -2.55 -1.15
C CYS A 148 -16.72 -4.03 -1.51
N ILE A 149 -16.03 -4.96 -0.85
CA ILE A 149 -16.16 -6.39 -1.10
C ILE A 149 -17.56 -6.88 -0.75
N HIS A 150 -18.12 -6.43 0.37
CA HIS A 150 -19.48 -6.79 0.77
C HIS A 150 -20.54 -6.30 -0.22
N LYS A 151 -20.39 -5.08 -0.74
CA LYS A 151 -21.27 -4.56 -1.80
C LYS A 151 -21.14 -5.33 -3.10
N VAL A 152 -19.92 -5.69 -3.51
CA VAL A 152 -19.70 -6.49 -4.72
C VAL A 152 -20.29 -7.89 -4.58
N LYS A 153 -20.15 -8.53 -3.40
CA LYS A 153 -20.74 -9.86 -3.13
C LYS A 153 -22.27 -9.86 -3.18
N ARG A 154 -22.94 -8.75 -2.84
CA ARG A 154 -24.42 -8.64 -2.94
C ARG A 154 -24.94 -8.34 -4.34
N ALA A 155 -24.07 -7.93 -5.26
CA ALA A 155 -24.45 -7.56 -6.63
C ALA A 155 -24.30 -8.71 -7.63
N VAL A 156 -23.74 -9.84 -7.20
CA VAL A 156 -23.59 -11.11 -7.93
C VAL A 156 -24.57 -12.11 -7.36
#